data_AF-A0A6B3H0K7-F1
#
_entry.id   AF-A0A6B3H0K7-F1
#
_cell.length_a   1.000
_cell.length_b   1.000
_cell.length_c   1.000
_cell.angle_alpha   90.00
_cell.angle_beta   90.00
_cell.angle_gamma   90.00
#
_symmetry.space_group_name_H-M   'P 1'
#
loop_
_entity.id
_entity.type
_entity.pdbx_description
1 polymer ?
#
loop_
_entity_poly.entity_id
_entity_poly.type
_entity_poly.pdbx_seq_one_letter_code
_entity_poly.pdbx_strand_id
1 'polypeptide(L)' 'VTVKKGKITVKNPAKGKGISFSANVTDKKGNKSSVKIYNAYLGK' A
#
# COMPACT_ATOMS: atom_id res chain seq x y z
N VAL A 1 -7.20 6.37 -1.96
CA VAL A 1 -5.91 6.31 -2.69
C VAL A 1 -6.22 5.97 -4.12
N THR A 2 -5.83 6.83 -5.07
CA THR A 2 -6.09 6.60 -6.50
C THR A 2 -4.83 6.09 -7.16
N VAL A 3 -4.94 4.97 -7.86
CA VAL A 3 -3.84 4.45 -8.69
C VAL A 3 -3.79 5.26 -9.98
N LYS A 4 -2.65 5.87 -10.26
CA LYS A 4 -2.39 6.54 -11.54
C LYS A 4 -1.20 5.86 -12.19
N LYS A 5 -1.39 5.29 -13.38
CA LYS A 5 -0.35 4.58 -14.14
C LYS A 5 0.37 3.49 -13.32
N GLY A 6 -0.38 2.70 -12.55
CA GLY A 6 0.18 1.62 -11.71
C GLY A 6 0.92 2.10 -10.45
N LYS A 7 0.89 3.40 -10.13
CA LYS A 7 1.54 3.97 -8.94
C LYS A 7 0.52 4.62 -8.02
N ILE A 8 0.84 4.64 -6.73
CA ILE A 8 0.13 5.42 -5.72
C ILE A 8 1.08 6.46 -5.15
N THR A 9 0.58 7.66 -4.93
CA THR A 9 1.33 8.72 -4.24
C THR A 9 0.82 8.82 -2.81
N VAL A 10 1.74 8.71 -1.85
CA VAL A 10 1.47 8.90 -0.43
C VAL A 10 2.34 10.03 0.10
N LYS A 11 1.84 10.76 1.09
CA LYS A 11 2.63 11.79 1.78
C LYS A 11 3.59 11.11 2.77
N ASN A 12 4.80 11.65 2.93
CA ASN A 12 5.77 11.17 3.91
C ASN A 12 5.13 11.17 5.32
N PRO A 13 5.19 10.06 6.09
CA PRO A 13 4.72 10.06 7.47
C PRO A 13 5.60 10.99 8.32
N ALA A 14 5.04 11.51 9.41
CA ALA A 14 5.81 12.30 10.37
C ALA A 14 6.96 11.48 10.99
N LYS A 15 7.98 12.16 11.52
CA LYS A 15 9.11 11.53 12.20
C LYS A 15 8.63 10.53 13.26
N GLY A 16 9.15 9.30 13.20
CA GLY A 16 8.78 8.21 14.10
C GLY A 16 7.46 7.49 13.76
N LYS A 17 6.79 7.86 12.66
CA LYS A 17 5.63 7.14 12.12
C LYS A 17 6.04 6.35 10.86
N GLY A 18 5.32 5.26 10.59
CA GLY A 18 5.52 4.42 9.43
C GLY A 18 4.30 4.33 8.52
N ILE A 19 4.52 4.09 7.24
CA ILE A 19 3.48 3.68 6.29
C ILE A 19 3.59 2.17 6.09
N SER A 20 2.45 1.50 6.27
CA SER A 20 2.26 0.10 5.86
C SER A 20 1.22 0.06 4.74
N PHE A 21 1.39 -0.87 3.80
CA PHE A 21 0.46 -1.05 2.68
C PHE A 21 -0.28 -2.37 2.83
N SER A 22 -1.58 -2.35 2.57
CA SER A 22 -2.42 -3.55 2.50
C SER A 22 -3.19 -3.51 1.20
N ALA A 23 -3.15 -4.60 0.46
CA ALA A 23 -3.85 -4.75 -0.82
C ALA A 23 -4.62 -6.07 -0.82
N ASN A 24 -5.84 -6.02 -1.34
CA ASN A 24 -6.61 -7.20 -1.70
C ASN A 24 -6.72 -7.22 -3.21
N VAL A 25 -6.34 -8.35 -3.81
CA VAL A 25 -6.34 -8.59 -5.25
C VAL A 25 -7.39 -9.65 -5.52
N THR A 26 -8.36 -9.33 -6.37
CA THR A 26 -9.36 -10.28 -6.85
C THR A 26 -9.16 -10.46 -8.34
N ASP A 27 -8.98 -11.70 -8.81
CA ASP A 27 -8.93 -11.98 -10.24
C ASP A 27 -10.32 -11.96 -10.89
N LYS A 28 -10.39 -12.03 -12.22
CA LYS A 28 -11.66 -12.00 -12.96
C LYS A 28 -12.56 -13.22 -12.68
N LYS A 29 -12.00 -14.30 -12.13
CA LYS A 29 -12.70 -15.53 -11.78
C LYS A 29 -13.15 -15.54 -10.30
N GLY A 30 -12.83 -14.49 -9.54
CA GLY A 30 -13.23 -14.33 -8.14
C GLY A 30 -12.22 -14.83 -7.11
N ASN A 31 -11.05 -15.32 -7.51
CA ASN A 31 -10.02 -15.73 -6.54
C ASN A 31 -9.43 -14.51 -5.84
N LYS A 32 -9.23 -14.59 -4.53
CA LYS A 32 -8.74 -13.50 -3.70
C LYS A 32 -7.34 -13.79 -3.17
N SER A 33 -6.48 -12.80 -3.22
CA SER A 33 -5.16 -12.79 -2.59
C SER A 33 -4.99 -11.51 -1.78
N SER A 34 -4.36 -11.60 -0.62
CA SER A 34 -4.07 -10.44 0.22
C SER A 34 -2.56 -10.27 0.35
N VAL A 35 -2.08 -9.05 0.19
CA VAL A 35 -0.66 -8.70 0.35
C VAL A 35 -0.58 -7.57 1.37
N LYS A 36 0.24 -7.77 2.40
CA LYS A 36 0.55 -6.77 3.40
C LYS A 36 2.04 -6.50 3.43
N ILE A 37 2.41 -5.23 3.38
CA ILE A 37 3.78 -4.76 3.50
C ILE A 37 3.84 -3.86 4.72
N TYR A 38 4.52 -4.34 5.77
CA TYR A 38 4.67 -3.60 7.03
C TYR A 38 5.92 -2.72 7.01
N ASN A 39 5.82 -1.52 7.59
CA ASN A 39 6.93 -0.56 7.72
C ASN A 39 7.66 -0.28 6.40
N ALA A 40 6.90 -0.22 5.29
CA ALA A 40 7.45 0.01 3.96
C ALA A 40 8.21 1.34 3.86
N TYR A 41 7.85 2.30 4.69
CA TYR A 41 8.53 3.59 4.76
C TYR A 41 8.38 4.21 6.15
N LEU A 42 9.49 4.64 6.74
CA LEU A 42 9.54 5.32 8.03
C LEU A 42 9.83 6.80 7.81
N GLY A 43 9.08 7.65 8.50
CA GLY A 43 9.29 9.09 8.48
C GLY A 43 10.58 9.43 9.20
N LYS A 44 11.53 10.01 8.46
CA LYS A 44 12.76 10.59 9.01
C LYS A 44 12.52 12.02 9.47
#